data_AF-A0AA36J4C5-F1
#
_entry.id   AF-A0AA36J4C5-F1
#
_cell.length_a   1.000
_cell.length_b   1.000
_cell.length_c   1.000
_cell.angle_alpha   90.00
_cell.angle_beta   90.00
_cell.angle_gamma   90.00
#
_symmetry.space_group_name_H-M   'P 1'
#
loop_
_entity.id
_entity.type
_entity.pdbx_description
1 polymer ?
#
loop_
_entity_poly.entity_id
_entity_poly.type
_entity_poly.pdbx_seq_one_letter_code
_entity_poly.pdbx_strand_id
1 'polypeptide(L)'
;MRLAWPLVAITVLSGAKGDMCLEDGVPEESRSYILDDLGNSTPIGILKGNWPSSDLLTEMLILMVQEGLGFHAAVHPQVGASALSAIYGLGGCIDFDHPTNKRCGEGETQIHLAVDAWIGSYGEAYAQFKLDYPAISPVDLGSMGYEGEESMYISQPVLQAAYQDTGLALDYYKGYNRTYHNAKQYFDSISDIPSSELKPCNATDFINPLRMGFYAQYSGDSGGVELQPDGTYIAVCPDGH
;
A
#
# COMPACT_ATOMS: atom_id res chain seq x y z
N MET A 1 51.27 -0.56 -30.67
CA MET A 1 51.23 0.59 -29.76
C MET A 1 50.33 0.19 -28.59
N ARG A 2 50.91 -0.23 -27.46
CA ARG A 2 50.17 -0.73 -26.29
C ARG A 2 49.89 0.44 -25.35
N LEU A 3 48.62 0.79 -25.16
CA LEU A 3 48.19 1.78 -24.17
C LEU A 3 48.31 1.16 -22.77
N ALA A 4 49.23 1.68 -21.97
CA ALA A 4 49.29 1.42 -20.53
C ALA A 4 48.29 2.36 -19.83
N TRP A 5 47.30 1.80 -19.15
CA TRP A 5 46.42 2.53 -18.25
C TRP A 5 47.11 2.66 -16.88
N PRO A 6 47.19 3.87 -16.28
CA PRO A 6 47.68 3.99 -14.92
C PRO A 6 46.62 3.48 -13.95
N LEU A 7 47.00 2.54 -13.08
CA LEU A 7 46.26 2.22 -11.87
C LEU A 7 46.27 3.46 -10.97
N VAL A 8 45.15 4.16 -10.90
CA VAL A 8 44.86 5.11 -9.83
C VAL A 8 44.40 4.28 -8.63
N ALA A 9 45.28 4.12 -7.65
CA ALA A 9 44.90 3.55 -6.36
C ALA A 9 44.12 4.62 -5.57
N ILE A 10 42.80 4.49 -5.54
CA ILE A 10 41.95 5.25 -4.63
C ILE A 10 42.12 4.62 -3.24
N THR A 11 42.92 5.26 -2.40
CA THR A 11 42.95 4.97 -0.96
C THR A 11 41.67 5.50 -0.34
N VAL A 12 40.66 4.62 -0.23
CA VAL A 12 39.51 4.85 0.65
C VAL A 12 40.02 4.71 2.08
N LEU A 13 40.22 5.84 2.77
CA LEU A 13 40.41 5.85 4.21
C LEU A 13 39.09 5.42 4.86
N SER A 14 38.99 4.14 5.14
CA SER A 14 37.93 3.53 5.93
C SER A 14 38.02 4.04 7.38
N GLY A 15 37.23 5.08 7.66
CA GLY A 15 36.91 5.57 9.00
C GLY A 15 35.40 5.74 9.15
N ALA A 16 34.62 4.74 8.74
CA ALA A 16 33.16 4.77 8.83
C ALA A 16 32.73 4.57 10.30
N LYS A 17 32.68 5.66 11.07
CA LYS A 17 31.50 5.88 11.91
C LYS A 17 30.36 6.06 10.91
N GLY A 18 29.33 5.23 10.97
CA GLY A 18 28.28 5.18 9.95
C GLY A 18 27.83 6.59 9.58
N ASP A 19 28.07 7.00 8.33
CA ASP A 19 27.66 8.29 7.84
C ASP A 19 26.13 8.34 7.94
N MET A 20 25.63 9.24 8.79
CA MET A 20 24.21 9.53 8.92
C MET A 20 23.70 10.09 7.59
N CYS A 21 22.42 9.87 7.28
CA CYS A 21 21.81 10.41 6.08
C CYS A 21 21.54 11.93 6.19
N LEU A 22 21.28 12.42 7.40
CA LEU A 22 21.12 13.84 7.73
C LEU A 22 22.44 14.42 8.24
N GLU A 23 22.83 15.59 7.72
CA GLU A 23 24.08 16.27 8.09
C GLU A 23 24.18 16.54 9.61
N ASP A 24 23.05 16.90 10.24
CA ASP A 24 22.92 17.13 11.68
C ASP A 24 22.17 15.99 12.40
N GLY A 25 22.26 14.77 11.89
CA GLY A 25 21.58 13.60 12.46
C GLY A 25 22.03 13.26 13.89
N VAL A 26 21.12 12.67 14.66
CA VAL A 26 21.44 12.06 15.95
C VAL A 26 22.06 10.67 15.72
N PRO A 27 23.30 10.43 16.19
CA PRO A 27 23.98 9.15 15.98
C PRO A 27 23.30 8.04 16.80
N GLU A 28 23.39 6.80 16.32
CA GLU A 28 22.66 5.65 16.87
C GLU A 28 22.86 5.48 18.38
N GLU A 29 24.08 5.65 18.88
CA GLU A 29 24.40 5.51 20.31
C GLU A 29 23.77 6.58 21.21
N SER A 30 23.29 7.68 20.62
CA SER A 30 22.62 8.77 21.34
C SER A 30 21.10 8.72 21.21
N ARG A 31 20.56 7.73 20.49
CA ARG A 31 19.11 7.59 20.31
C ARG A 31 18.48 6.97 21.55
N SER A 32 17.26 7.42 21.85
CA SER A 32 16.47 6.94 22.99
C SER A 32 15.41 5.94 22.55
N TYR A 33 15.05 5.03 23.44
CA TYR A 33 13.84 4.23 23.32
C TYR A 33 12.67 4.98 24.00
N ILE A 34 11.45 4.72 23.54
CA ILE A 34 10.24 5.08 24.29
C ILE A 34 9.98 4.00 25.34
N LEU A 35 9.07 4.27 26.28
CA LEU A 35 8.66 3.31 27.30
C LEU A 35 7.25 2.79 27.00
N ASP A 36 7.06 1.49 27.11
CA ASP A 36 5.74 0.85 27.08
C ASP A 36 4.99 1.09 28.42
N ASP A 37 3.74 0.64 28.50
CA ASP A 37 2.89 0.77 29.70
C ASP A 37 3.46 0.05 30.94
N LEU A 38 4.40 -0.88 30.74
CA LEU A 38 5.10 -1.62 31.79
C LEU A 38 6.46 -0.98 32.15
N GLY A 39 6.85 0.09 31.46
CA GLY A 39 8.12 0.79 31.66
C GLY A 39 9.33 0.13 30.97
N ASN A 40 9.12 -0.82 30.06
CA ASN A 40 10.20 -1.40 29.26
C ASN A 40 10.54 -0.49 28.08
N SER A 41 11.82 -0.47 27.70
CA SER A 41 12.29 0.23 26.51
C SER A 41 11.81 -0.46 25.24
N THR A 42 11.15 0.29 24.35
CA THR A 42 10.66 -0.18 23.05
C THR A 42 10.94 0.87 21.97
N PRO A 43 11.24 0.48 20.72
CA PRO A 43 11.39 1.45 19.64
C PRO A 43 10.02 2.01 19.22
N ILE A 44 10.04 3.14 18.53
CA ILE A 44 8.86 3.62 17.80
C ILE A 44 8.59 2.65 16.65
N GLY A 45 7.62 1.77 16.86
CA GLY A 45 7.16 0.85 15.82
C GLY A 45 6.34 1.55 14.73
N ILE A 46 6.62 1.19 13.49
CA ILE A 46 6.02 1.76 12.29
C ILE A 46 5.35 0.65 11.49
N LEU A 47 4.08 0.81 11.12
CA LEU A 47 3.42 -0.10 10.18
C LEU A 47 3.70 0.35 8.74
N LYS A 48 4.22 -0.58 7.95
CA LYS A 48 4.49 -0.41 6.53
C LYS A 48 3.41 -1.14 5.71
N GLY A 49 2.97 -0.54 4.62
CA GLY A 49 2.11 -1.17 3.61
C GLY A 49 2.90 -2.04 2.63
N ASN A 50 2.24 -2.98 1.95
CA ASN A 50 2.87 -3.90 1.00
C ASN A 50 3.00 -3.34 -0.43
N TRP A 51 3.08 -2.01 -0.58
CA TRP A 51 3.15 -1.32 -1.87
C TRP A 51 4.33 -0.33 -1.91
N PRO A 52 4.90 -0.04 -3.10
CA PRO A 52 6.19 0.64 -3.21
C PRO A 52 6.26 2.05 -2.63
N SER A 53 5.18 2.84 -2.69
CA SER A 53 5.18 4.18 -2.08
C SER A 53 5.26 4.09 -0.56
N SER A 54 4.62 3.11 0.08
CA SER A 54 4.72 2.92 1.52
C SER A 54 6.14 2.51 1.94
N ASP A 55 6.84 1.72 1.12
CA ASP A 55 8.25 1.40 1.37
C ASP A 55 9.10 2.68 1.44
N LEU A 56 9.04 3.51 0.40
CA LEU A 56 9.81 4.76 0.35
C LEU A 56 9.50 5.69 1.52
N LEU A 57 8.21 5.90 1.81
CA LEU A 57 7.78 6.84 2.85
C LEU A 57 8.10 6.33 4.25
N THR A 58 8.07 5.01 4.46
CA THR A 58 8.48 4.39 5.71
C THR A 58 9.97 4.58 5.96
N GLU A 59 10.82 4.40 4.95
CA GLU A 59 12.26 4.66 5.08
C GLU A 59 12.54 6.14 5.39
N MET A 60 11.86 7.06 4.71
CA MET A 60 11.96 8.48 5.03
C MET A 60 11.53 8.78 6.47
N LEU A 61 10.45 8.16 6.94
CA LEU A 61 9.99 8.32 8.31
C LEU A 61 11.00 7.76 9.33
N ILE A 62 11.59 6.60 9.06
CA ILE A 62 12.63 6.01 9.91
C ILE A 62 13.80 6.98 10.06
N LEU A 63 14.28 7.59 8.97
CA LEU A 63 15.35 8.59 9.04
C LEU A 63 14.94 9.80 9.88
N MET A 64 13.72 10.32 9.68
CA MET A 64 13.23 11.45 10.49
C MET A 64 13.14 11.10 11.98
N VAL A 65 12.66 9.91 12.33
CA VAL A 65 12.53 9.48 13.73
C VAL A 65 13.90 9.19 14.35
N GLN A 66 14.76 8.48 13.63
CA GLN A 66 16.05 8.04 14.14
C GLN A 66 17.09 9.17 14.17
N GLU A 67 17.30 9.84 13.05
CA GLU A 67 18.33 10.88 12.93
C GLU A 67 17.77 12.26 13.26
N GLY A 68 16.52 12.56 12.88
CA GLY A 68 15.92 13.88 13.15
C GLY A 68 15.48 14.04 14.61
N LEU A 69 14.78 13.06 15.16
CA LEU A 69 14.23 13.13 16.52
C LEU A 69 15.09 12.43 17.57
N GLY A 70 16.01 11.56 17.16
CA GLY A 70 16.88 10.82 18.09
C GLY A 70 16.18 9.67 18.81
N PHE A 71 15.21 8.99 18.18
CA PHE A 71 14.57 7.80 18.75
C PHE A 71 14.86 6.53 17.94
N HIS A 72 15.01 5.39 18.59
CA HIS A 72 15.01 4.13 17.86
C HIS A 72 13.64 3.90 17.22
N ALA A 73 13.64 3.44 15.96
CA ALA A 73 12.44 3.08 15.22
C ALA A 73 12.60 1.71 14.58
N ALA A 74 11.50 0.97 14.46
CA ALA A 74 11.49 -0.36 13.84
C ALA A 74 10.22 -0.55 13.00
N VAL A 75 10.36 -1.21 11.85
CA VAL A 75 9.20 -1.64 11.07
C VAL A 75 8.56 -2.83 11.78
N HIS A 76 7.25 -2.77 11.96
CA HIS A 76 6.48 -3.88 12.50
C HIS A 76 6.63 -5.13 11.61
N PRO A 77 6.76 -6.35 12.17
CA PRO A 77 7.03 -7.55 11.38
C PRO A 77 5.89 -7.93 10.43
N GLN A 78 4.66 -7.54 10.73
CA GLN A 78 3.52 -7.65 9.81
C GLN A 78 3.43 -6.40 8.94
N VAL A 79 3.12 -6.60 7.66
CA VAL A 79 2.99 -5.56 6.65
C VAL A 79 1.51 -5.41 6.30
N GLY A 80 0.99 -4.19 6.26
CA GLY A 80 -0.41 -3.93 5.94
C GLY A 80 -0.75 -4.29 4.50
N ALA A 81 -1.83 -5.05 4.32
CA ALA A 81 -2.34 -5.42 2.99
C ALA A 81 -3.18 -4.31 2.32
N SER A 82 -3.59 -3.29 3.07
CA SER A 82 -4.40 -2.16 2.58
C SER A 82 -4.14 -0.89 3.38
N ALA A 83 -4.64 0.24 2.91
CA ALA A 83 -4.61 1.49 3.66
C ALA A 83 -5.40 1.41 4.99
N LEU A 84 -6.42 0.55 5.08
CA LEU A 84 -7.18 0.32 6.32
C LEU A 84 -6.36 -0.39 7.40
N SER A 85 -5.35 -1.18 7.00
CA SER A 85 -4.46 -1.90 7.91
C SER A 85 -3.77 -0.93 8.87
N ALA A 86 -3.46 0.29 8.41
CA ALA A 86 -2.92 1.36 9.26
C ALA A 86 -3.90 1.78 10.35
N ILE A 87 -5.18 1.97 10.02
CA ILE A 87 -6.21 2.38 11.00
C ILE A 87 -6.34 1.31 12.09
N TYR A 88 -6.45 0.06 11.68
CA TYR A 88 -6.64 -1.06 12.59
C TYR A 88 -5.37 -1.37 13.41
N GLY A 89 -4.20 -1.39 12.78
CA GLY A 89 -2.93 -1.64 13.46
C GLY A 89 -2.60 -0.56 14.50
N LEU A 90 -2.79 0.72 14.16
CA LEU A 90 -2.64 1.83 15.11
C LEU A 90 -3.67 1.77 16.25
N GLY A 91 -4.86 1.24 15.97
CA GLY A 91 -5.88 0.99 17.00
C GLY A 91 -5.65 -0.27 17.85
N GLY A 92 -4.51 -0.96 17.69
CA GLY A 92 -4.18 -2.17 18.46
C GLY A 92 -4.97 -3.41 18.06
N CYS A 93 -5.45 -3.49 16.82
CA CYS A 93 -5.98 -4.73 16.27
C CYS A 93 -4.85 -5.71 15.97
N ILE A 94 -4.90 -6.92 16.54
CA ILE A 94 -3.85 -7.94 16.40
C ILE A 94 -3.81 -8.51 14.97
N ASP A 95 -4.98 -8.71 14.37
CA ASP A 95 -5.16 -9.35 13.08
C ASP A 95 -5.75 -8.33 12.09
N PHE A 96 -5.11 -7.17 11.95
CA PHE A 96 -5.65 -6.00 11.23
C PHE A 96 -6.00 -6.25 9.74
N ASP A 97 -5.39 -7.25 9.11
CA ASP A 97 -5.69 -7.67 7.73
C ASP A 97 -6.76 -8.77 7.62
N HIS A 98 -7.22 -9.33 8.74
CA HIS A 98 -8.24 -10.37 8.70
C HIS A 98 -9.60 -9.76 8.29
N PRO A 99 -10.31 -10.34 7.32
CA PRO A 99 -11.45 -9.69 6.66
C PRO A 99 -12.61 -9.41 7.63
N THR A 100 -12.90 -10.32 8.55
CA THR A 100 -14.13 -10.30 9.37
C THR A 100 -13.92 -10.12 10.87
N ASN A 101 -12.73 -10.45 11.37
CA ASN A 101 -12.41 -10.35 12.80
C ASN A 101 -10.98 -9.89 12.98
N LYS A 102 -10.81 -8.61 13.31
CA LYS A 102 -9.51 -7.94 13.42
C LYS A 102 -8.95 -7.94 14.85
N ARG A 103 -9.79 -8.30 15.84
CA ARG A 103 -9.44 -8.38 17.27
C ARG A 103 -8.81 -7.08 17.81
N CYS A 104 -9.59 -6.00 17.71
CA CYS A 104 -9.22 -4.66 18.13
C CYS A 104 -9.41 -4.44 19.64
N GLY A 105 -8.50 -3.67 20.25
CA GLY A 105 -8.54 -3.37 21.70
C GLY A 105 -8.06 -4.51 22.60
N GLU A 106 -7.49 -5.57 22.04
CA GLU A 106 -6.91 -6.70 22.77
C GLU A 106 -5.40 -6.45 23.04
N GLY A 107 -5.06 -5.39 23.77
CA GLY A 107 -3.69 -5.15 24.27
C GLY A 107 -3.05 -3.84 23.84
N GLU A 108 -1.79 -3.66 24.25
CA GLU A 108 -0.95 -2.52 23.88
C GLU A 108 -0.45 -2.69 22.45
N THR A 109 -0.58 -1.63 21.64
CA THR A 109 -0.08 -1.65 20.26
C THR A 109 1.42 -1.34 20.24
N GLN A 110 2.17 -2.12 19.46
CA GLN A 110 3.57 -1.79 19.15
C GLN A 110 3.68 -0.90 17.91
N ILE A 111 2.55 -0.54 17.28
CA ILE A 111 2.49 0.32 16.10
C ILE A 111 2.11 1.72 16.57
N HIS A 112 3.02 2.68 16.40
CA HIS A 112 2.84 4.06 16.83
C HIS A 112 2.59 5.00 15.66
N LEU A 113 3.17 4.68 14.50
CA LEU A 113 3.08 5.49 13.29
C LEU A 113 2.75 4.61 12.09
N ALA A 114 2.00 5.15 11.14
CA ALA A 114 1.82 4.61 9.82
C ALA A 114 1.73 5.77 8.83
N VAL A 115 2.35 5.61 7.67
CA VAL A 115 2.29 6.58 6.57
C VAL A 115 1.64 5.92 5.36
N ASP A 116 1.20 6.74 4.41
CA ASP A 116 0.55 6.27 3.18
C ASP A 116 -0.78 5.53 3.40
N ALA A 117 -1.52 5.89 4.46
CA ALA A 117 -2.79 5.25 4.83
C ALA A 117 -4.02 5.68 4.01
N TRP A 118 -3.84 6.54 3.00
CA TRP A 118 -4.86 7.04 2.06
C TRP A 118 -6.23 7.36 2.68
N ILE A 119 -6.23 8.03 3.84
CA ILE A 119 -7.46 8.28 4.63
C ILE A 119 -8.54 9.00 3.81
N GLY A 120 -8.17 9.80 2.80
CA GLY A 120 -9.12 10.41 1.87
C GLY A 120 -10.01 9.41 1.13
N SER A 121 -9.44 8.30 0.64
CA SER A 121 -10.17 7.23 -0.04
C SER A 121 -10.92 6.29 0.91
N TYR A 122 -10.54 6.29 2.20
CA TYR A 122 -11.08 5.41 3.23
C TYR A 122 -11.80 6.15 4.37
N GLY A 123 -12.24 7.39 4.12
CA GLY A 123 -12.76 8.28 5.16
C GLY A 123 -13.98 7.74 5.89
N GLU A 124 -14.88 7.04 5.19
CA GLU A 124 -16.06 6.41 5.82
C GLU A 124 -15.66 5.28 6.78
N ALA A 125 -14.74 4.41 6.36
CA ALA A 125 -14.25 3.32 7.21
C ALA A 125 -13.50 3.85 8.44
N TYR A 126 -12.70 4.91 8.28
CA TYR A 126 -12.03 5.59 9.39
C TYR A 126 -13.04 6.23 10.36
N ALA A 127 -14.05 6.93 9.83
CA ALA A 127 -15.12 7.52 10.64
C ALA A 127 -15.90 6.45 11.41
N GLN A 128 -16.22 5.33 10.77
CA GLN A 128 -16.88 4.21 11.41
C GLN A 128 -16.00 3.59 12.51
N PHE A 129 -14.72 3.36 12.24
CA PHE A 129 -13.79 2.85 13.26
C PHE A 129 -13.74 3.76 14.48
N LYS A 130 -13.72 5.08 14.28
CA LYS A 130 -13.74 6.06 15.36
C LYS A 130 -15.02 6.02 16.20
N LEU A 131 -16.17 5.70 15.58
CA LEU A 131 -17.43 5.52 16.30
C LEU A 131 -17.43 4.21 17.11
N ASP A 132 -16.91 3.13 16.53
CA ASP A 132 -16.89 1.81 17.16
C ASP A 132 -15.86 1.72 18.28
N TYR A 133 -14.72 2.41 18.12
CA TYR A 133 -13.56 2.34 19.01
C TYR A 133 -13.01 3.72 19.39
N PRO A 134 -13.80 4.60 20.04
CA PRO A 134 -13.42 5.99 20.27
C PRO A 134 -12.18 6.16 21.14
N ALA A 135 -11.89 5.22 22.04
CA ALA A 135 -10.76 5.28 22.96
C ALA A 135 -9.41 4.88 22.33
N ILE A 136 -9.44 4.11 21.25
CA ILE A 136 -8.25 3.58 20.56
C ILE A 136 -8.20 4.04 19.09
N SER A 137 -9.06 5.00 18.71
CA SER A 137 -9.03 5.56 17.37
C SER A 137 -7.69 6.27 17.15
N PRO A 138 -6.97 5.96 16.05
CA PRO A 138 -5.78 6.69 15.68
C PRO A 138 -6.08 8.18 15.52
N VAL A 139 -5.04 9.00 15.68
CA VAL A 139 -5.11 10.43 15.42
C VAL A 139 -4.54 10.68 14.03
N ASP A 140 -5.33 11.34 13.18
CA ASP A 140 -4.85 11.86 11.90
C ASP A 140 -3.99 13.10 12.16
N LEU A 141 -2.68 12.99 11.93
CA LEU A 141 -1.70 14.07 12.08
C LEU A 141 -1.55 14.94 10.82
N GLY A 142 -2.35 14.66 9.78
CA GLY A 142 -2.35 15.39 8.52
C GLY A 142 -1.47 14.77 7.44
N SER A 143 -1.34 15.50 6.33
CA SER A 143 -0.57 15.06 5.16
C SER A 143 0.91 15.44 5.29
N MET A 144 1.79 14.60 4.72
CA MET A 144 3.21 14.91 4.53
C MET A 144 3.46 15.83 3.32
N GLY A 145 2.41 16.31 2.65
CA GLY A 145 2.49 17.29 1.57
C GLY A 145 2.59 16.70 0.16
N TYR A 146 2.38 15.39 -0.01
CA TYR A 146 2.21 14.77 -1.33
C TYR A 146 0.74 14.37 -1.53
N GLU A 147 0.34 14.32 -2.80
CA GLU A 147 -0.94 13.78 -3.24
C GLU A 147 -0.67 12.52 -4.06
N GLY A 148 -1.41 11.46 -3.76
CA GLY A 148 -1.42 10.23 -4.56
C GLY A 148 -2.57 10.27 -5.54
N GLU A 149 -2.35 9.75 -6.74
CA GLU A 149 -3.42 9.50 -7.72
C GLU A 149 -3.41 8.01 -8.07
N GLU A 150 -4.58 7.40 -8.02
CA GLU A 150 -4.81 6.04 -8.49
C GLU A 150 -5.67 6.09 -9.74
N SER A 151 -5.19 5.48 -10.82
CA SER A 151 -5.92 5.42 -12.08
C SER A 151 -5.44 4.25 -12.93
N MET A 152 -6.12 4.03 -14.04
CA MET A 152 -5.64 3.11 -15.08
C MET A 152 -4.70 3.88 -16.01
N TYR A 153 -3.44 3.46 -16.06
CA TYR A 153 -2.43 4.05 -16.94
C TYR A 153 -2.14 3.10 -18.11
N ILE A 154 -2.07 3.66 -19.32
CA ILE A 154 -1.72 2.93 -20.54
C ILE A 154 -0.37 3.43 -21.02
N SER A 155 0.51 2.51 -21.42
CA SER A 155 1.83 2.87 -21.89
C SER A 155 1.76 3.75 -23.14
N GLN A 156 2.67 4.74 -23.24
CA GLN A 156 2.70 5.65 -24.37
C GLN A 156 2.83 4.94 -25.74
N PRO A 157 3.62 3.86 -25.90
CA PRO A 157 3.67 3.12 -27.16
C PRO A 157 2.30 2.54 -27.58
N VAL A 158 1.53 2.00 -26.64
CA VAL A 158 0.18 1.46 -26.91
C VAL A 158 -0.78 2.57 -27.34
N LEU A 159 -0.75 3.71 -26.64
CA LEU A 159 -1.53 4.90 -27.02
C LEU A 159 -1.21 5.37 -28.44
N GLN A 160 0.08 5.41 -28.81
CA GLN A 160 0.53 5.84 -30.12
C GLN A 160 0.14 4.86 -31.23
N ALA A 161 0.34 3.56 -31.00
CA ALA A 161 -0.05 2.52 -31.95
C ALA A 161 -1.55 2.59 -32.27
N ALA A 162 -2.39 2.66 -31.22
CA ALA A 162 -3.84 2.72 -31.41
C ALA A 162 -4.31 3.91 -32.22
N TYR A 163 -3.74 5.07 -31.94
CA TYR A 163 -4.07 6.31 -32.64
C TYR A 163 -3.58 6.32 -34.09
N GLN A 164 -2.39 5.77 -34.38
CA GLN A 164 -1.83 5.74 -35.73
C GLN A 164 -2.55 4.73 -36.63
N ASP A 165 -2.86 3.55 -36.11
CA ASP A 165 -3.43 2.45 -36.90
C ASP A 165 -4.89 2.70 -37.28
N THR A 166 -5.66 3.30 -36.37
CA THR A 166 -7.13 3.38 -36.50
C THR A 166 -7.71 4.74 -36.13
N GLY A 167 -6.91 5.67 -35.60
CA GLY A 167 -7.45 6.87 -34.96
C GLY A 167 -8.16 6.59 -33.64
N LEU A 168 -8.02 5.37 -33.09
CA LEU A 168 -8.58 5.02 -31.79
C LEU A 168 -7.81 5.77 -30.70
N ALA A 169 -8.54 6.57 -29.95
CA ALA A 169 -8.00 7.18 -28.76
C ALA A 169 -8.25 6.27 -27.55
N LEU A 170 -7.16 5.83 -26.92
CA LEU A 170 -7.17 5.05 -25.69
C LEU A 170 -6.96 5.93 -24.45
N ASP A 171 -6.70 7.23 -24.63
CA ASP A 171 -6.58 8.20 -23.55
C ASP A 171 -7.94 8.82 -23.19
N TYR A 172 -8.17 8.98 -21.88
CA TYR A 172 -9.42 9.46 -21.29
C TYR A 172 -9.96 10.78 -21.90
N TYR A 173 -9.08 11.64 -22.41
CA TYR A 173 -9.42 12.98 -22.86
C TYR A 173 -9.80 13.12 -24.33
N LYS A 174 -9.77 12.02 -25.11
CA LYS A 174 -10.10 12.07 -26.53
C LYS A 174 -11.44 11.37 -26.76
N GLY A 175 -12.31 12.03 -27.53
CA GLY A 175 -13.71 11.64 -27.69
C GLY A 175 -13.90 10.22 -28.22
N TYR A 176 -14.97 9.57 -27.75
CA TYR A 176 -15.36 8.24 -28.19
C TYR A 176 -15.90 8.27 -29.63
N ASN A 177 -15.22 7.60 -30.55
CA ASN A 177 -15.68 7.43 -31.92
C ASN A 177 -16.26 6.02 -32.12
N ARG A 178 -17.57 5.93 -32.35
CA ARG A 178 -18.27 4.64 -32.56
C ARG A 178 -17.70 3.81 -33.72
N THR A 179 -17.06 4.45 -34.70
CA THR A 179 -16.43 3.76 -35.83
C THR A 179 -15.19 2.96 -35.42
N TYR A 180 -14.46 3.43 -34.40
CA TYR A 180 -13.23 2.80 -33.91
C TYR A 180 -13.44 2.36 -32.47
N HIS A 181 -13.87 1.12 -32.29
CA HIS A 181 -14.33 0.62 -30.97
C HIS A 181 -13.64 -0.67 -30.53
N ASN A 182 -12.73 -1.24 -31.33
CA ASN A 182 -12.04 -2.48 -30.97
C ASN A 182 -10.72 -2.23 -30.23
N ALA A 183 -10.80 -1.72 -29.00
CA ALA A 183 -9.62 -1.48 -28.16
C ALA A 183 -8.85 -2.77 -27.83
N LYS A 184 -9.55 -3.92 -27.79
CA LYS A 184 -8.99 -5.22 -27.44
C LYS A 184 -7.75 -5.60 -28.25
N GLN A 185 -7.63 -5.17 -29.51
CA GLN A 185 -6.49 -5.54 -30.35
C GLN A 185 -5.14 -4.96 -29.90
N TYR A 186 -5.14 -4.01 -28.97
CA TYR A 186 -3.93 -3.38 -28.42
C TYR A 186 -3.56 -3.88 -27.02
N PHE A 187 -4.32 -4.85 -26.49
CA PHE A 187 -4.09 -5.43 -25.16
C PHE A 187 -4.07 -6.95 -25.27
N ASP A 188 -3.28 -7.57 -24.40
CA ASP A 188 -3.29 -9.03 -24.26
C ASP A 188 -4.62 -9.50 -23.64
N SER A 189 -4.95 -10.77 -23.86
CA SER A 189 -6.12 -11.37 -23.22
C SER A 189 -5.79 -11.71 -21.77
N ILE A 190 -6.77 -11.63 -20.88
CA ILE A 190 -6.60 -12.10 -19.49
C ILE A 190 -6.21 -13.59 -19.43
N SER A 191 -6.65 -14.37 -20.43
CA SER A 191 -6.27 -15.78 -20.61
C SER A 191 -4.78 -16.00 -20.90
N ASP A 192 -4.05 -14.94 -21.27
CA ASP A 192 -2.62 -15.02 -21.58
C ASP A 192 -1.77 -14.81 -20.32
N ILE A 193 -2.38 -14.34 -19.21
CA ILE A 193 -1.72 -14.19 -17.92
C ILE A 193 -1.63 -15.58 -17.26
N PRO A 194 -0.43 -16.06 -16.87
CA PRO A 194 -0.30 -17.33 -16.17
C PRO A 194 -1.11 -17.31 -14.87
N SER A 195 -1.92 -18.34 -14.63
CA SER A 195 -2.72 -18.42 -13.38
C SER A 195 -1.86 -18.39 -12.12
N SER A 196 -0.59 -18.77 -12.21
CA SER A 196 0.40 -18.64 -11.12
C SER A 196 0.71 -17.20 -10.72
N GLU A 197 0.40 -16.22 -11.56
CA GLU A 197 0.55 -14.78 -11.28
C GLU A 197 -0.73 -14.17 -10.70
N LEU A 198 -1.85 -14.90 -10.74
CA LEU A 198 -3.12 -14.46 -10.19
C LEU A 198 -3.27 -14.93 -8.74
N LYS A 199 -3.91 -14.11 -7.90
CA LYS A 199 -4.30 -14.55 -6.56
C LYS A 199 -5.57 -15.42 -6.66
N PRO A 200 -5.67 -16.52 -5.90
CA PRO A 200 -6.90 -17.29 -5.86
C PRO A 200 -8.01 -16.48 -5.19
N CYS A 201 -9.26 -16.66 -5.62
CA CYS A 201 -10.38 -15.85 -5.13
C CYS A 201 -10.59 -15.91 -3.62
N ASN A 202 -10.30 -17.06 -3.00
CA ASN A 202 -10.39 -17.22 -1.56
C ASN A 202 -9.30 -16.47 -0.77
N ALA A 203 -8.34 -15.86 -1.46
CA ALA A 203 -7.27 -15.03 -0.91
C ALA A 203 -7.41 -13.55 -1.31
N THR A 204 -8.56 -13.14 -1.88
CA THR A 204 -8.86 -11.75 -2.24
C THR A 204 -10.18 -11.29 -1.61
N ASP A 205 -10.52 -10.01 -1.79
CA ASP A 205 -11.80 -9.46 -1.37
C ASP A 205 -13.01 -10.01 -2.16
N PHE A 206 -12.80 -10.91 -3.12
CA PHE A 206 -13.86 -11.56 -3.87
C PHE A 206 -14.73 -12.50 -3.03
N ILE A 207 -14.23 -12.95 -1.88
CA ILE A 207 -15.04 -13.66 -0.88
C ILE A 207 -15.70 -12.72 0.14
N ASN A 208 -15.44 -11.42 0.10
CA ASN A 208 -16.00 -10.47 1.06
C ASN A 208 -17.45 -10.12 0.68
N PRO A 209 -18.45 -10.56 1.45
CA PRO A 209 -19.81 -10.47 0.94
C PRO A 209 -20.39 -9.07 0.91
N LEU A 210 -19.87 -8.18 1.76
CA LEU A 210 -20.21 -6.77 1.74
C LEU A 210 -19.68 -6.10 0.47
N ARG A 211 -18.42 -6.36 0.10
CA ARG A 211 -17.80 -5.80 -1.11
C ARG A 211 -18.50 -6.29 -2.37
N MET A 212 -18.81 -7.58 -2.45
CA MET A 212 -19.51 -8.15 -3.60
C MET A 212 -20.97 -7.70 -3.68
N GLY A 213 -21.61 -7.46 -2.53
CA GLY A 213 -22.92 -6.80 -2.48
C GLY A 213 -22.89 -5.39 -3.08
N PHE A 214 -21.89 -4.58 -2.70
CA PHE A 214 -21.69 -3.26 -3.30
C PHE A 214 -21.39 -3.34 -4.79
N TYR A 215 -20.52 -4.27 -5.21
CA TYR A 215 -20.25 -4.48 -6.62
C TYR A 215 -21.54 -4.76 -7.40
N ALA A 216 -22.33 -5.75 -6.99
CA ALA A 216 -23.57 -6.13 -7.65
C ALA A 216 -24.58 -4.96 -7.68
N GLN A 217 -24.68 -4.21 -6.57
CA GLN A 217 -25.54 -3.04 -6.44
C GLN A 217 -25.17 -1.92 -7.41
N TYR A 218 -23.87 -1.58 -7.51
CA TYR A 218 -23.42 -0.40 -8.27
C TYR A 218 -23.13 -0.71 -9.74
N SER A 219 -22.65 -1.91 -10.07
CA SER A 219 -22.36 -2.31 -11.45
C SER A 219 -23.61 -2.86 -12.17
N GLY A 220 -24.53 -3.48 -11.43
CA GLY A 220 -25.62 -4.27 -11.99
C GLY A 220 -25.17 -5.60 -12.60
N ASP A 221 -23.90 -5.98 -12.46
CA ASP A 221 -23.35 -7.23 -12.98
C ASP A 221 -23.67 -8.40 -12.07
N SER A 222 -24.91 -8.89 -12.19
CA SER A 222 -25.35 -10.12 -11.53
C SER A 222 -24.68 -11.39 -12.06
N GLY A 223 -23.97 -11.35 -13.19
CA GLY A 223 -23.24 -12.49 -13.73
C GLY A 223 -21.88 -12.69 -13.06
N GLY A 224 -21.28 -11.61 -12.54
CA GLY A 224 -20.02 -11.64 -11.79
C GLY A 224 -20.14 -12.09 -10.33
N VAL A 225 -21.35 -12.33 -9.82
CA VAL A 225 -21.59 -12.71 -8.42
C VAL A 225 -22.58 -13.85 -8.26
N GLU A 226 -22.48 -14.59 -7.15
CA GLU A 226 -23.43 -15.61 -6.73
C GLU A 226 -24.10 -15.20 -5.41
N LEU A 227 -25.44 -15.20 -5.39
CA LEU A 227 -26.24 -14.99 -4.18
C LEU A 227 -26.23 -16.26 -3.34
N GLN A 228 -25.65 -16.17 -2.15
CA GLN A 228 -25.58 -17.24 -1.17
C GLN A 228 -26.92 -17.44 -0.45
N PRO A 229 -27.17 -18.63 0.16
CA PRO A 229 -28.43 -18.92 0.86
C PRO A 229 -28.76 -17.97 2.03
N ASP A 230 -27.75 -17.33 2.60
CA ASP A 230 -27.89 -16.36 3.70
C ASP A 230 -28.22 -14.94 3.20
N GLY A 231 -28.38 -14.75 1.89
CA GLY A 231 -28.70 -13.47 1.25
C GLY A 231 -27.47 -12.61 0.95
N THR A 232 -26.25 -13.12 1.15
CA THR A 232 -25.01 -12.41 0.84
C THR A 232 -24.50 -12.73 -0.57
N TYR A 233 -23.62 -11.89 -1.13
CA TYR A 233 -23.03 -12.12 -2.46
C TYR A 233 -21.58 -12.55 -2.34
N ILE A 234 -21.10 -13.44 -3.20
CA ILE A 234 -19.66 -13.70 -3.41
C ILE A 234 -19.34 -13.59 -4.91
N ALA A 235 -18.07 -13.38 -5.28
CA ALA A 235 -17.70 -13.35 -6.69
C ALA A 235 -17.83 -14.73 -7.33
N VAL A 236 -18.17 -14.78 -8.62
CA VAL A 236 -18.03 -15.98 -9.44
C VAL A 236 -16.62 -16.03 -10.02
N CYS A 237 -15.87 -17.06 -9.67
CA CYS A 237 -14.50 -17.29 -10.15
C CYS A 237 -14.41 -18.63 -10.89
N PRO A 238 -14.67 -18.67 -12.21
CA PRO A 238 -14.76 -19.92 -12.96
C PRO A 238 -13.44 -20.72 -12.95
N ASP A 239 -12.33 -20.01 -12.83
CA ASP A 239 -10.95 -20.47 -12.93
C ASP A 239 -10.31 -20.62 -11.53
N GLY A 240 -11.05 -20.32 -10.47
CA GLY A 240 -10.57 -20.25 -9.08
C GLY A 240 -9.74 -19.00 -8.73
N HIS A 241 -9.59 -18.06 -9.66
CA HIS A 241 -8.81 -16.83 -9.54
C HIS A 241 -9.66 -15.62 -9.95
#